data_AF-A0A2A2LI64-F1
#
_entry.id   AF-A0A2A2LI64-F1
#
_cell.length_a   1.000
_cell.length_b   1.000
_cell.length_c   1.000
_cell.angle_alpha   90.00
_cell.angle_beta   90.00
_cell.angle_gamma   90.00
#
_symmetry.space_group_name_H-M   'P 1'
#
loop_
_entity.id
_entity.type
_entity.pdbx_description
1 polymer ?
#
loop_
_entity_poly.entity_id
_entity_poly.type
_entity_poly.pdbx_seq_one_letter_code
_entity_poly.pdbx_strand_id
1 'polypeptide(L)'
;MILLEQNNRIISELLELKFNNAKEGSKPDSVNSNFADFDGVLYHISNPGGDKTKLLLSISLKFYKDLQEHGADALVRREYGPYLTSPEPGYNVSLLFDLNSLPQDTGTLIHKASMLKRNCFASVFEKYFEFQEAGQEGQKRAVINYREDETMYIEAKADRVTVIFSTIFKDQDDVIIGKVFLQEFREGRKASQTAPAVLYSLGEPPLELKGLPGARVGDNVGYITFVLFPRHTNKKTRDNTIDLIHSFRDYLHYHIKCSKAYLHSRMRAKTTDFLKVLNRAKPEKMLGNALVLRSVQSSAVRPHLLTPTRLLTSTGRRLEEIKTPIQQIGWEYLMKQKSLGRPISPHLTIYKPQLTWMVSGFHRISGCVMAGTLLVGGLGFAVFPFDFTTFIEFVRSLNLPCVITATFKFIIAFPIVFHTLNGIRFIGFDYAKGVDNIGQIYKSGWLVLGLSTLIALIVVANSCMNRDAKKAAARH
;
A
#
# COMPACT_ATOMS: atom_id res chain seq x y z
N MET A 1 -5.78 -10.60 18.73
CA MET A 1 -6.86 -11.41 18.14
C MET A 1 -6.55 -11.59 16.66
N ILE A 2 -6.31 -12.81 16.18
CA ILE A 2 -5.99 -13.06 14.76
C ILE A 2 -7.28 -13.44 14.01
N LEU A 3 -7.92 -14.54 14.41
CA LEU A 3 -9.25 -14.88 13.91
C LEU A 3 -10.30 -13.98 14.55
N LEU A 4 -11.31 -13.60 13.77
CA LEU A 4 -12.47 -12.89 14.30
C LEU A 4 -13.33 -13.83 15.13
N GLU A 5 -13.95 -13.30 16.17
CA GLU A 5 -14.92 -14.02 16.98
C GLU A 5 -16.24 -14.17 16.21
N GLN A 6 -16.90 -15.32 16.39
CA GLN A 6 -18.14 -15.66 15.68
C GLN A 6 -19.39 -15.29 16.48
N ASN A 7 -19.23 -15.22 17.81
CA ASN A 7 -20.27 -14.82 18.73
C ASN A 7 -20.34 -13.30 18.85
N ASN A 8 -21.56 -12.76 18.87
CA ASN A 8 -21.77 -11.37 19.19
C ASN A 8 -21.63 -11.15 20.71
N ARG A 9 -20.58 -10.41 21.12
CA ARG A 9 -20.29 -10.14 22.53
C ARG A 9 -21.41 -9.39 23.26
N ILE A 10 -22.08 -8.46 22.57
CA ILE A 10 -23.16 -7.66 23.17
C ILE A 10 -24.32 -8.60 23.54
N ILE A 11 -24.68 -9.52 22.65
CA ILE A 11 -25.72 -10.52 22.92
C ILE A 11 -25.29 -11.42 24.09
N SER A 12 -24.06 -11.94 24.07
CA SER A 12 -23.62 -12.86 25.12
C SER A 12 -23.59 -12.20 26.50
N GLU A 13 -22.96 -11.03 26.62
CA GLU A 13 -22.83 -10.33 27.91
C GLU A 13 -24.19 -9.85 28.45
N LEU A 14 -25.08 -9.37 27.57
CA LEU A 14 -26.40 -8.90 27.98
C LEU A 14 -27.29 -10.06 28.43
N LEU A 15 -27.34 -11.15 27.66
CA LEU A 15 -28.13 -12.32 28.04
C LEU A 15 -27.58 -12.99 29.30
N GLU A 16 -26.25 -13.10 29.43
CA GLU A 16 -25.61 -13.61 30.65
C GLU A 16 -25.99 -12.78 31.88
N LEU A 17 -25.88 -11.46 31.80
CA LEU A 17 -26.30 -10.55 32.86
C LEU A 17 -27.78 -10.73 33.23
N LYS A 18 -28.68 -10.73 32.23
CA LYS A 18 -30.13 -10.82 32.47
C LYS A 18 -30.55 -12.19 33.01
N PHE A 19 -29.95 -13.27 32.51
CA PHE A 19 -30.27 -14.63 32.95
C PHE A 19 -29.74 -14.90 34.36
N ASN A 20 -28.54 -14.41 34.69
CA ASN A 20 -27.99 -14.54 36.05
C ASN A 20 -28.82 -13.75 37.06
N ASN A 21 -29.18 -12.49 36.74
CA ASN A 21 -30.06 -11.70 37.62
C ASN A 21 -31.42 -12.39 37.85
N ALA A 22 -32.00 -12.98 36.81
CA ALA A 22 -33.26 -13.72 36.93
C ALA A 22 -33.11 -14.97 37.82
N LYS A 23 -32.02 -15.73 37.67
CA LYS A 23 -31.71 -16.91 38.50
C LYS A 23 -31.48 -16.55 39.98
N GLU A 24 -30.93 -15.38 40.25
CA GLU A 24 -30.72 -14.86 41.61
C GLU A 24 -32.01 -14.29 42.23
N GLY A 25 -33.12 -14.25 41.50
CA GLY A 25 -34.39 -13.68 41.97
C GLY A 25 -34.38 -12.15 42.04
N SER A 26 -33.44 -11.50 41.35
CA SER A 26 -33.40 -10.04 41.26
C SER A 26 -34.57 -9.51 40.46
N LYS A 27 -34.99 -8.27 40.77
CA LYS A 27 -36.09 -7.61 40.06
C LYS A 27 -35.72 -7.44 38.57
N PRO A 28 -36.58 -7.85 37.62
CA PRO A 28 -36.29 -7.68 36.20
C PRO A 28 -36.19 -6.21 35.79
N ASP A 29 -35.05 -5.84 35.21
CA ASP A 29 -34.79 -4.51 34.69
C ASP A 29 -35.15 -4.39 33.22
N SER A 30 -35.68 -3.22 32.84
CA SER A 30 -35.99 -2.94 31.45
C SER A 30 -34.75 -2.94 30.56
N VAL A 31 -34.91 -3.34 29.31
CA VAL A 31 -33.90 -3.27 28.25
C VAL A 31 -34.56 -2.80 26.96
N ASN A 32 -33.85 -1.91 26.28
CA ASN A 32 -34.13 -1.50 24.92
C ASN A 32 -32.79 -1.05 24.33
N SER A 33 -32.21 -1.87 23.46
CA SER A 33 -30.87 -1.65 22.96
C SER A 33 -30.78 -2.05 21.50
N ASN A 34 -30.32 -1.11 20.68
CA ASN A 34 -30.04 -1.31 19.27
C ASN A 34 -28.52 -1.32 19.09
N PHE A 35 -28.03 -2.31 18.34
CA PHE A 35 -26.61 -2.43 18.02
C PHE A 35 -26.43 -3.13 16.68
N ALA A 36 -25.21 -3.11 16.15
CA ALA A 36 -24.90 -3.61 14.82
C ALA A 36 -23.85 -4.73 14.87
N ASP A 37 -23.72 -5.43 13.75
CA ASP A 37 -22.66 -6.38 13.47
C ASP A 37 -22.11 -6.12 12.07
N PHE A 38 -21.09 -6.88 11.66
CA PHE A 38 -20.56 -6.79 10.30
C PHE A 38 -21.63 -7.11 9.25
N ASP A 39 -21.36 -6.74 7.99
CA ASP A 39 -22.30 -6.90 6.86
C ASP A 39 -23.60 -6.09 6.94
N GLY A 40 -23.62 -5.05 7.77
CA GLY A 40 -24.79 -4.18 7.89
C GLY A 40 -25.96 -4.85 8.61
N VAL A 41 -25.66 -5.87 9.42
CA VAL A 41 -26.63 -6.53 10.29
C VAL A 41 -26.98 -5.60 11.45
N LEU A 42 -28.27 -5.53 11.77
CA LEU A 42 -28.78 -4.80 12.92
C LEU A 42 -29.46 -5.76 13.89
N TYR A 43 -29.22 -5.54 15.17
CA TYR A 43 -29.85 -6.25 16.27
C TYR A 43 -30.65 -5.29 17.12
N HIS A 44 -31.71 -5.82 17.72
CA HIS A 44 -32.51 -5.13 18.72
C HIS A 44 -32.84 -6.09 19.84
N ILE A 45 -32.54 -5.69 21.08
CA ILE A 45 -32.96 -6.41 22.28
C ILE A 45 -33.91 -5.51 23.06
N SER A 46 -35.13 -5.97 23.29
CA SER A 46 -36.17 -5.20 23.96
C SER A 46 -37.08 -6.05 24.86
N ASN A 47 -37.88 -5.39 25.69
CA ASN A 47 -39.00 -6.01 26.40
C ASN A 47 -40.29 -5.85 25.59
N PRO A 48 -40.86 -6.94 25.02
CA PRO A 48 -42.06 -6.85 24.21
C PRO A 48 -43.25 -6.38 25.06
N GLY A 49 -43.99 -5.38 24.59
CA GLY A 49 -45.13 -4.82 25.32
C GLY A 49 -44.78 -4.18 26.68
N GLY A 50 -43.50 -3.91 26.95
CA GLY A 50 -43.04 -3.42 28.24
C GLY A 50 -42.92 -4.49 29.34
N ASP A 51 -43.13 -5.76 29.00
CA ASP A 51 -43.01 -6.89 29.94
C ASP A 51 -41.53 -7.17 30.26
N LYS A 52 -41.08 -6.73 31.43
CA LYS A 52 -39.67 -6.85 31.87
C LYS A 52 -39.25 -8.30 32.10
N THR A 53 -40.20 -9.23 32.22
CA THR A 53 -39.90 -10.67 32.38
C THR A 53 -39.58 -11.34 31.04
N LYS A 54 -39.79 -10.66 29.92
CA LYS A 54 -39.55 -11.19 28.58
C LYS A 54 -38.47 -10.40 27.87
N LEU A 55 -37.59 -11.11 27.16
CA LEU A 55 -36.54 -10.54 26.32
C LEU A 55 -36.78 -10.95 24.87
N LEU A 56 -36.95 -9.98 24.00
CA LEU A 56 -37.05 -10.17 22.56
C LEU A 56 -35.72 -9.77 21.91
N LEU A 57 -35.02 -10.74 21.32
CA LEU A 57 -33.82 -10.53 20.50
C LEU A 57 -34.20 -10.64 19.03
N SER A 58 -34.12 -9.54 18.29
CA SER A 58 -34.45 -9.46 16.88
C SER A 58 -33.19 -9.17 16.04
N ILE A 59 -33.09 -9.78 14.86
CA ILE A 59 -32.01 -9.56 13.88
C ILE A 59 -32.60 -9.13 12.53
N SER A 60 -31.98 -8.13 11.92
CA SER A 60 -32.31 -7.60 10.59
C SER A 60 -31.10 -7.74 9.67
N LEU A 61 -31.30 -8.43 8.55
CA LEU A 61 -30.34 -8.63 7.47
C LEU A 61 -31.01 -8.26 6.15
N LYS A 62 -30.42 -7.31 5.41
CA LYS A 62 -30.96 -6.86 4.11
C LYS A 62 -31.12 -7.99 3.09
N PHE A 63 -30.28 -9.03 3.20
CA PHE A 63 -30.20 -10.19 2.31
C PHE A 63 -30.83 -11.45 2.90
N TYR A 64 -31.68 -11.33 3.94
CA TYR A 64 -32.31 -12.52 4.54
C TYR A 64 -33.17 -13.31 3.55
N LYS A 65 -33.80 -12.63 2.58
CA LYS A 65 -34.58 -13.28 1.52
C LYS A 65 -33.71 -14.22 0.67
N ASP A 66 -32.50 -13.80 0.30
CA ASP A 66 -31.54 -14.63 -0.42
C ASP A 66 -31.23 -15.91 0.40
N LEU A 67 -31.04 -15.79 1.72
CA LEU A 67 -30.81 -16.94 2.61
C LEU A 67 -32.05 -17.82 2.76
N GLN A 68 -33.24 -17.24 2.77
CA GLN A 68 -34.52 -17.93 2.89
C GLN A 68 -34.76 -18.90 1.72
N GLU A 69 -34.39 -18.51 0.49
CA GLU A 69 -34.40 -19.38 -0.71
C GLU A 69 -33.51 -20.63 -0.56
N HIS A 70 -32.55 -20.57 0.37
CA HIS A 70 -31.61 -21.64 0.67
C HIS A 70 -31.84 -22.31 2.04
N GLY A 71 -33.03 -22.12 2.65
CA GLY A 71 -33.46 -22.90 3.81
C GLY A 71 -33.16 -22.27 5.18
N ALA A 72 -32.93 -20.95 5.24
CA ALA A 72 -32.68 -20.24 6.50
C ALA A 72 -33.76 -20.49 7.57
N ASP A 73 -35.05 -20.39 7.21
CA ASP A 73 -36.15 -20.58 8.15
C ASP A 73 -36.16 -21.98 8.78
N ALA A 74 -35.85 -23.01 7.99
CA ALA A 74 -35.82 -24.40 8.46
C ALA A 74 -34.67 -24.62 9.45
N LEU A 75 -33.49 -24.05 9.17
CA LEU A 75 -32.34 -24.13 10.07
C LEU A 75 -32.58 -23.32 11.34
N VAL A 76 -33.08 -22.09 11.23
CA VAL A 76 -33.40 -21.26 12.40
C VAL A 76 -34.45 -21.94 13.28
N ARG A 77 -35.48 -22.55 12.69
CA ARG A 77 -36.48 -23.34 13.43
C ARG A 77 -35.86 -24.57 14.09
N ARG A 78 -34.92 -25.26 13.43
CA ARG A 78 -34.18 -26.39 14.01
C ARG A 78 -33.36 -25.98 15.24
N GLU A 79 -32.67 -24.84 15.16
CA GLU A 79 -31.76 -24.40 16.23
C GLU A 79 -32.47 -23.69 17.39
N TYR A 80 -33.54 -22.96 17.12
CA TYR A 80 -34.17 -22.06 18.08
C TYR A 80 -35.65 -22.33 18.32
N GLY A 81 -36.22 -23.43 17.82
CA GLY A 81 -37.66 -23.72 17.80
C GLY A 81 -38.46 -23.28 19.05
N PRO A 82 -38.06 -23.64 20.28
CA PRO A 82 -38.77 -23.24 21.50
C PRO A 82 -38.79 -21.73 21.79
N TYR A 83 -37.81 -21.01 21.27
CA TYR A 83 -37.60 -19.58 21.50
C TYR A 83 -37.99 -18.72 20.29
N LEU A 84 -38.23 -19.33 19.13
CA LEU A 84 -38.57 -18.61 17.91
C LEU A 84 -39.99 -18.04 18.01
N THR A 85 -40.15 -16.75 17.72
CA THR A 85 -41.45 -16.07 17.69
C THR A 85 -41.68 -15.36 16.35
N SER A 86 -42.86 -14.75 16.20
CA SER A 86 -43.15 -13.87 15.07
C SER A 86 -42.11 -12.73 15.00
N PRO A 87 -41.49 -12.47 13.84
CA PRO A 87 -40.50 -11.40 13.71
C PRO A 87 -41.07 -10.04 14.12
N GLU A 88 -40.26 -9.28 14.86
CA GLU A 88 -40.53 -7.88 15.17
C GLU A 88 -40.64 -7.05 13.88
N PRO A 89 -41.54 -6.06 13.78
CA PRO A 89 -41.62 -5.20 12.61
C PRO A 89 -40.27 -4.56 12.26
N GLY A 90 -39.79 -4.78 11.03
CA GLY A 90 -38.49 -4.31 10.56
C GLY A 90 -37.33 -5.30 10.73
N TYR A 91 -37.58 -6.46 11.34
CA TYR A 91 -36.60 -7.53 11.57
C TYR A 91 -37.02 -8.81 10.84
N ASN A 92 -36.06 -9.72 10.64
CA ASN A 92 -36.26 -10.96 9.90
C ASN A 92 -36.49 -12.16 10.80
N VAL A 93 -35.78 -12.23 11.92
CA VAL A 93 -35.89 -13.31 12.91
C VAL A 93 -35.95 -12.68 14.30
N SER A 94 -36.85 -13.19 15.15
CA SER A 94 -36.96 -12.78 16.55
C SER A 94 -37.01 -13.98 17.47
N LEU A 95 -36.20 -13.94 18.53
CA LEU A 95 -36.14 -14.93 19.60
C LEU A 95 -36.71 -14.33 20.88
N LEU A 96 -37.67 -15.00 21.49
CA LEU A 96 -38.30 -14.62 22.74
C LEU A 96 -37.80 -15.52 23.87
N PHE A 97 -37.23 -14.91 24.90
CA PHE A 97 -36.80 -15.59 26.13
C PHE A 97 -37.67 -15.13 27.29
N ASP A 98 -38.29 -16.09 27.99
CA ASP A 98 -39.02 -15.84 29.24
C ASP A 98 -38.07 -16.06 30.42
N LEU A 99 -37.82 -15.01 31.20
CA LEU A 99 -36.93 -15.04 32.36
C LEU A 99 -37.48 -15.91 33.50
N ASN A 100 -38.79 -16.18 33.52
CA ASN A 100 -39.41 -17.08 34.49
C ASN A 100 -39.29 -18.55 34.10
N SER A 101 -38.94 -18.84 32.85
CA SER A 101 -38.88 -20.20 32.28
C SER A 101 -37.55 -20.45 31.56
N LEU A 102 -36.44 -20.16 32.26
CA LEU A 102 -35.10 -20.42 31.73
C LEU A 102 -34.70 -21.89 31.87
N PRO A 103 -33.97 -22.47 30.90
CA PRO A 103 -33.41 -23.80 31.03
C PRO A 103 -32.34 -23.85 32.14
N GLN A 104 -32.06 -25.06 32.63
CA GLN A 104 -31.00 -25.27 33.63
C GLN A 104 -29.63 -24.81 33.10
N ASP A 105 -29.28 -25.25 31.88
CA ASP A 105 -28.09 -24.79 31.16
C ASP A 105 -28.40 -23.55 30.31
N THR A 106 -28.12 -22.38 30.88
CA THR A 106 -28.21 -21.09 30.17
C THR A 106 -27.01 -20.82 29.26
N GLY A 107 -25.86 -21.46 29.50
CA GLY A 107 -24.62 -21.19 28.77
C GLY A 107 -24.73 -21.59 27.30
N THR A 108 -25.25 -22.79 27.03
CA THR A 108 -25.49 -23.26 25.66
C THR A 108 -26.50 -22.38 24.93
N LEU A 109 -27.55 -21.92 25.63
CA LEU A 109 -28.56 -21.03 25.05
C LEU A 109 -27.97 -19.67 24.67
N ILE A 110 -27.20 -19.06 25.58
CA ILE A 110 -26.52 -17.78 25.34
C ILE A 110 -25.56 -17.91 24.16
N HIS A 111 -24.76 -18.98 24.12
CA HIS A 111 -23.83 -19.23 23.03
C HIS A 111 -24.56 -19.35 21.69
N LYS A 112 -25.62 -20.17 21.61
CA LYS A 112 -26.45 -20.28 20.41
C LYS A 112 -27.08 -18.95 20.00
N ALA A 113 -27.61 -18.18 20.95
CA ALA A 113 -28.22 -16.87 20.66
C ALA A 113 -27.18 -15.87 20.15
N SER A 114 -25.95 -15.90 20.68
CA SER A 114 -24.85 -15.04 20.25
C SER A 114 -24.35 -15.35 18.83
N MET A 115 -24.62 -16.56 18.32
CA MET A 115 -24.28 -17.00 16.96
C MET A 115 -25.42 -16.80 15.95
N LEU A 116 -26.43 -15.97 16.26
CA LEU A 116 -27.63 -15.83 15.43
C LEU A 116 -27.34 -15.44 13.97
N LYS A 117 -26.46 -14.47 13.73
CA LYS A 117 -25.99 -14.12 12.36
C LYS A 117 -25.38 -15.34 11.66
N ARG A 118 -24.44 -16.02 12.32
CA ARG A 118 -23.76 -17.21 11.77
C ARG A 118 -24.78 -18.29 11.40
N ASN A 119 -25.75 -18.57 12.25
CA ASN A 119 -26.76 -19.60 11.99
C ASN A 119 -27.71 -19.22 10.84
N CYS A 120 -28.03 -17.94 10.66
CA CYS A 120 -28.75 -17.50 9.45
C CYS A 120 -27.95 -17.83 8.18
N PHE A 121 -26.65 -17.53 8.17
CA PHE A 121 -25.75 -17.86 7.06
C PHE A 121 -25.50 -19.35 6.88
N ALA A 122 -25.51 -20.16 7.94
CA ALA A 122 -25.16 -21.58 7.88
C ALA A 122 -26.03 -22.37 6.88
N SER A 123 -27.29 -21.96 6.69
CA SER A 123 -28.28 -22.65 5.86
C SER A 123 -27.81 -22.85 4.41
N VAL A 124 -27.29 -21.79 3.79
CA VAL A 124 -26.79 -21.86 2.41
C VAL A 124 -25.55 -22.74 2.31
N PHE A 125 -24.68 -22.77 3.31
CA PHE A 125 -23.51 -23.65 3.27
C PHE A 125 -23.90 -25.11 3.47
N GLU A 126 -24.74 -25.42 4.45
CA GLU A 126 -25.24 -26.78 4.71
C GLU A 126 -25.89 -27.37 3.45
N LYS A 127 -26.78 -26.62 2.78
CA LYS A 127 -27.46 -27.05 1.54
C LYS A 127 -26.47 -27.47 0.44
N TYR A 128 -25.41 -26.70 0.20
CA TYR A 128 -24.45 -27.01 -0.87
C TYR A 128 -23.43 -28.07 -0.46
N PHE A 129 -23.15 -28.20 0.84
CA PHE A 129 -22.34 -29.30 1.35
C PHE A 129 -23.10 -30.63 1.19
N GLU A 130 -24.42 -30.62 1.40
CA GLU A 130 -25.29 -31.78 1.18
C GLU A 130 -25.43 -32.14 -0.31
N PHE A 131 -25.53 -31.16 -1.21
CA PHE A 131 -25.48 -31.42 -2.66
C PHE A 131 -24.19 -32.12 -3.07
N GLN A 132 -23.04 -31.67 -2.55
CA GLN A 132 -21.75 -32.31 -2.80
C GLN A 132 -21.69 -33.72 -2.20
N GLU A 133 -22.15 -33.91 -0.95
CA GLU A 133 -22.19 -35.21 -0.27
C GLU A 133 -23.08 -36.23 -1.00
N ALA A 134 -24.19 -35.77 -1.60
CA ALA A 134 -25.10 -36.58 -2.40
C ALA A 134 -24.66 -36.78 -3.86
N GLY A 135 -23.55 -36.16 -4.29
CA GLY A 135 -23.09 -36.21 -5.67
C GLY A 135 -24.02 -35.52 -6.67
N GLN A 136 -24.85 -34.58 -6.23
CA GLN A 136 -25.78 -33.83 -7.07
C GLN A 136 -25.06 -32.68 -7.77
N GLU A 137 -24.89 -32.79 -9.09
CA GLU A 137 -24.29 -31.74 -9.91
C GLU A 137 -25.34 -30.91 -10.66
N GLY A 138 -24.93 -29.76 -11.21
CA GLY A 138 -25.78 -28.91 -12.05
C GLY A 138 -26.88 -28.14 -11.30
N GLN A 139 -26.85 -28.14 -9.97
CA GLN A 139 -27.76 -27.33 -9.16
C GLN A 139 -27.52 -25.83 -9.41
N LYS A 140 -28.60 -25.05 -9.44
CA LYS A 140 -28.51 -23.59 -9.55
C LYS A 140 -27.68 -23.06 -8.38
N ARG A 141 -26.62 -22.30 -8.66
CA ARG A 141 -25.76 -21.65 -7.66
C ARG A 141 -26.52 -20.67 -6.77
N ALA A 142 -26.03 -20.48 -5.55
CA ALA A 142 -26.54 -19.47 -4.64
C ALA A 142 -25.89 -18.14 -4.97
N VAL A 143 -26.66 -17.06 -4.85
CA VAL A 143 -26.18 -15.69 -5.01
C VAL A 143 -26.67 -14.92 -3.80
N ILE A 144 -25.78 -14.61 -2.86
CA ILE A 144 -26.11 -13.92 -1.61
C ILE A 144 -25.48 -12.53 -1.65
N ASN A 145 -26.32 -11.48 -1.71
CA ASN A 145 -25.85 -10.10 -1.71
C ASN A 145 -25.62 -9.63 -0.27
N TYR A 146 -24.59 -10.19 0.39
CA TYR A 146 -24.32 -9.97 1.80
C TYR A 146 -23.98 -8.50 2.13
N ARG A 147 -23.65 -7.67 1.12
CA ARG A 147 -23.64 -6.20 1.22
C ARG A 147 -24.26 -5.60 -0.05
N GLU A 148 -24.55 -4.29 -0.02
CA GLU A 148 -25.16 -3.58 -1.16
C GLU A 148 -24.34 -3.68 -2.46
N ASP A 149 -23.03 -3.80 -2.32
CA ASP A 149 -22.06 -3.77 -3.40
C ASP A 149 -21.15 -5.01 -3.45
N GLU A 150 -21.39 -6.00 -2.57
CA GLU A 150 -20.63 -7.24 -2.50
C GLU A 150 -21.54 -8.47 -2.55
N THR A 151 -21.07 -9.53 -3.21
CA THR A 151 -21.87 -10.73 -3.49
C THR A 151 -21.06 -11.99 -3.22
N MET A 152 -21.69 -12.99 -2.61
CA MET A 152 -21.14 -14.32 -2.39
C MET A 152 -21.85 -15.33 -3.28
N TYR A 153 -21.08 -16.14 -3.99
CA TYR A 153 -21.57 -17.20 -4.87
C TYR A 153 -21.18 -18.56 -4.30
N ILE A 154 -22.12 -19.51 -4.27
CA ILE A 154 -21.83 -20.87 -3.80
C ILE A 154 -22.32 -21.86 -4.83
N GLU A 155 -21.44 -22.79 -5.22
CA GLU A 155 -21.73 -23.84 -6.20
C GLU A 155 -21.15 -25.18 -5.72
N ALA A 156 -21.91 -26.26 -5.92
CA ALA A 156 -21.49 -27.61 -5.59
C ALA A 156 -21.22 -28.40 -6.86
N LYS A 157 -20.13 -29.18 -6.85
CA LYS A 157 -19.79 -30.22 -7.82
C LYS A 157 -19.62 -31.54 -7.06
N ALA A 158 -19.49 -32.68 -7.73
CA ALA A 158 -19.39 -33.97 -7.02
C ALA A 158 -18.15 -34.05 -6.10
N ASP A 159 -17.03 -33.44 -6.51
CA ASP A 159 -15.75 -33.55 -5.79
C ASP A 159 -15.41 -32.35 -4.88
N ARG A 160 -16.16 -31.25 -4.98
CA ARG A 160 -15.84 -29.99 -4.28
C ARG A 160 -17.04 -29.06 -4.17
N VAL A 161 -16.96 -28.14 -3.21
CA VAL A 161 -17.83 -26.95 -3.11
C VAL A 161 -16.98 -25.71 -3.33
N THR A 162 -17.43 -24.82 -4.20
CA THR A 162 -16.76 -23.57 -4.52
C THR A 162 -17.53 -22.40 -3.92
N VAL A 163 -16.84 -21.58 -3.13
CA VAL A 163 -17.38 -20.35 -2.52
C VAL A 163 -16.59 -19.17 -3.10
N ILE A 164 -17.27 -18.26 -3.79
CA ILE A 164 -16.65 -17.09 -4.42
C ILE A 164 -17.15 -15.83 -3.75
N PHE A 165 -16.25 -15.05 -3.16
CA PHE A 165 -16.53 -13.71 -2.65
C PHE A 165 -16.18 -12.68 -3.71
N SER A 166 -17.14 -11.84 -4.09
CA SER A 166 -16.95 -10.62 -4.85
C SER A 166 -16.94 -9.45 -3.88
N THR A 167 -15.75 -9.04 -3.41
CA THR A 167 -15.58 -7.96 -2.43
C THR A 167 -15.09 -6.67 -3.09
N ILE A 168 -15.37 -5.53 -2.46
CA ILE A 168 -14.94 -4.22 -2.93
C ILE A 168 -13.94 -3.61 -1.95
N PHE A 169 -12.83 -3.15 -2.48
CA PHE A 169 -11.86 -2.33 -1.76
C PHE A 169 -12.21 -0.86 -1.98
N LYS A 170 -12.62 -0.15 -0.94
CA LYS A 170 -13.01 1.27 -1.07
C LYS A 170 -11.82 2.17 -1.37
N ASP A 171 -10.68 1.88 -0.76
CA ASP A 171 -9.43 2.64 -0.93
C ASP A 171 -8.52 1.93 -1.95
N GLN A 172 -7.90 2.68 -2.86
CA GLN A 172 -6.94 2.11 -3.82
C GLN A 172 -5.73 1.46 -3.11
N ASP A 173 -5.30 2.02 -1.99
CA ASP A 173 -4.22 1.44 -1.17
C ASP A 173 -4.62 0.07 -0.60
N ASP A 174 -5.90 -0.11 -0.27
CA ASP A 174 -6.42 -1.39 0.25
C ASP A 174 -6.45 -2.46 -0.83
N VAL A 175 -6.59 -2.10 -2.11
CA VAL A 175 -6.42 -3.03 -3.24
C VAL A 175 -4.99 -3.59 -3.25
N ILE A 176 -3.99 -2.73 -3.07
CA ILE A 176 -2.58 -3.12 -3.11
C ILE A 176 -2.21 -3.98 -1.90
N ILE A 177 -2.60 -3.56 -0.69
CA ILE A 177 -2.37 -4.35 0.53
C ILE A 177 -3.13 -5.68 0.45
N GLY A 178 -4.40 -5.64 0.03
CA GLY A 178 -5.25 -6.81 -0.17
C GLY A 178 -4.63 -7.80 -1.15
N LYS A 179 -4.07 -7.32 -2.27
CA LYS A 179 -3.34 -8.17 -3.23
C LYS A 179 -2.20 -8.96 -2.59
N VAL A 180 -1.44 -8.34 -1.66
CA VAL A 180 -0.38 -9.03 -0.93
C VAL A 180 -0.96 -10.14 -0.06
N PHE A 181 -2.02 -9.86 0.72
CA PHE A 181 -2.70 -10.90 1.51
C PHE A 181 -3.23 -12.04 0.64
N LEU A 182 -3.88 -11.72 -0.48
CA LEU A 182 -4.46 -12.71 -1.39
C LEU A 182 -3.40 -13.57 -2.08
N GLN A 183 -2.22 -13.01 -2.37
CA GLN A 183 -1.09 -13.77 -2.85
C GLN A 183 -0.63 -14.81 -1.81
N GLU A 184 -0.51 -14.42 -0.55
CA GLU A 184 -0.17 -15.35 0.54
C GLU A 184 -1.25 -16.43 0.74
N PHE A 185 -2.53 -16.07 0.63
CA PHE A 185 -3.63 -17.05 0.69
C PHE A 185 -3.56 -18.07 -0.45
N ARG A 186 -3.26 -17.62 -1.67
CA ARG A 186 -3.08 -18.50 -2.83
C ARG A 186 -1.94 -19.50 -2.61
N GLU A 187 -0.88 -19.07 -1.95
CA GLU A 187 0.28 -19.89 -1.61
C GLU A 187 0.14 -20.64 -0.28
N GLY A 188 -0.97 -20.45 0.46
CA GLY A 188 -1.18 -20.94 1.82
C GLY A 188 -1.11 -22.48 1.94
N ARG A 189 -1.35 -23.22 0.86
CA ARG A 189 -1.18 -24.67 0.83
C ARG A 189 0.27 -25.13 1.02
N LYS A 190 1.26 -24.24 0.88
CA LYS A 190 2.65 -24.51 1.26
C LYS A 190 2.79 -24.72 2.77
N ALA A 191 2.02 -24.00 3.58
CA ALA A 191 2.03 -24.13 5.04
C ALA A 191 1.13 -25.29 5.51
N SER A 192 -0.02 -25.50 4.85
CA SER A 192 -0.93 -26.61 5.16
C SER A 192 -1.46 -27.25 3.87
N GLN A 193 -0.90 -28.41 3.53
CA GLN A 193 -1.25 -29.11 2.28
C GLN A 193 -2.73 -29.52 2.20
N THR A 194 -3.34 -29.75 3.36
CA THR A 194 -4.73 -30.18 3.53
C THR A 194 -5.73 -29.03 3.55
N ALA A 195 -5.29 -27.77 3.58
CA ALA A 195 -6.18 -26.60 3.57
C ALA A 195 -6.93 -26.45 2.23
N PRO A 196 -8.06 -25.70 2.22
CA PRO A 196 -8.75 -25.30 0.99
C PRO A 196 -7.80 -24.65 -0.01
N ALA A 197 -8.04 -24.88 -1.30
CA ALA A 197 -7.35 -24.10 -2.33
C ALA A 197 -8.01 -22.73 -2.45
N VAL A 198 -7.19 -21.69 -2.54
CA VAL A 198 -7.65 -20.30 -2.72
C VAL A 198 -7.13 -19.77 -4.04
N LEU A 199 -8.03 -19.25 -4.86
CA LEU A 199 -7.71 -18.49 -6.07
C LEU A 199 -8.19 -17.06 -5.89
N TYR A 200 -7.57 -16.11 -6.58
CA TYR A 200 -8.07 -14.75 -6.63
C TYR A 200 -7.88 -14.13 -8.01
N SER A 201 -8.77 -13.20 -8.34
CA SER A 201 -8.72 -12.32 -9.50
C SER A 201 -9.05 -10.90 -9.06
N LEU A 202 -8.38 -9.91 -9.65
CA LEU A 202 -8.66 -8.50 -9.43
C LEU A 202 -9.19 -7.92 -10.73
N GLY A 203 -10.17 -7.02 -10.67
CA GLY A 203 -10.73 -6.39 -11.85
C GLY A 203 -11.82 -7.22 -12.53
N GLU A 204 -11.57 -8.51 -12.76
CA GLU A 204 -12.45 -9.38 -13.54
C GLU A 204 -12.97 -10.60 -12.75
N PRO A 205 -14.23 -11.01 -12.98
CA PRO A 205 -14.77 -12.26 -12.45
C PRO A 205 -14.07 -13.48 -13.05
N PRO A 206 -14.01 -14.60 -12.30
CA PRO A 206 -13.53 -15.87 -12.83
C PRO A 206 -14.46 -16.38 -13.95
N LEU A 207 -13.97 -17.30 -14.78
CA LEU A 207 -14.67 -17.77 -15.99
C LEU A 207 -16.08 -18.29 -15.68
N GLU A 208 -16.28 -18.91 -14.53
CA GLU A 208 -17.56 -19.44 -14.06
C GLU A 208 -18.61 -18.35 -13.83
N LEU A 209 -18.19 -17.11 -13.55
CA LEU A 209 -19.06 -15.96 -13.29
C LEU A 209 -19.10 -14.96 -14.45
N LYS A 210 -18.26 -15.13 -15.48
CA LYS A 210 -18.15 -14.18 -16.59
C LYS A 210 -19.45 -14.13 -17.39
N GLY A 211 -19.99 -12.93 -17.57
CA GLY A 211 -21.23 -12.68 -18.32
C GLY A 211 -22.52 -12.85 -17.52
N LEU A 212 -22.45 -13.16 -16.22
CA LEU A 212 -23.64 -13.21 -15.38
C LEU A 212 -24.09 -11.81 -14.93
N PRO A 213 -25.41 -11.55 -14.90
CA PRO A 213 -25.94 -10.32 -14.31
C PRO A 213 -25.58 -10.28 -12.82
N GLY A 214 -24.90 -9.22 -12.39
CA GLY A 214 -24.41 -9.05 -11.01
C GLY A 214 -22.93 -9.34 -10.81
N ALA A 215 -22.25 -9.98 -11.76
CA ALA A 215 -20.79 -10.10 -11.74
C ALA A 215 -20.14 -8.77 -12.12
N ARG A 216 -19.71 -8.01 -11.10
CA ARG A 216 -19.10 -6.69 -11.26
C ARG A 216 -17.69 -6.77 -11.87
N VAL A 217 -17.36 -5.78 -12.66
CA VAL A 217 -16.01 -5.56 -13.21
C VAL A 217 -15.55 -4.19 -12.75
N GLY A 218 -14.31 -4.08 -12.29
CA GLY A 218 -13.74 -2.80 -11.88
C GLY A 218 -12.44 -2.94 -11.10
N ASP A 219 -11.56 -1.95 -11.21
CA ASP A 219 -10.20 -1.99 -10.64
C ASP A 219 -10.16 -2.19 -9.11
N ASN A 220 -11.26 -1.87 -8.43
CA ASN A 220 -11.42 -2.01 -6.99
C ASN A 220 -12.20 -3.26 -6.56
N VAL A 221 -12.57 -4.13 -7.51
CA VAL A 221 -13.29 -5.38 -7.26
C VAL A 221 -12.29 -6.53 -7.16
N GLY A 222 -12.42 -7.32 -6.10
CA GLY A 222 -11.67 -8.55 -5.89
C GLY A 222 -12.58 -9.77 -5.85
N TYR A 223 -12.26 -10.77 -6.65
CA TYR A 223 -12.88 -12.10 -6.60
C TYR A 223 -11.96 -13.06 -5.85
N ILE A 224 -12.44 -13.64 -4.76
CA ILE A 224 -11.72 -14.63 -3.96
C ILE A 224 -12.50 -15.94 -4.00
N THR A 225 -11.88 -16.99 -4.52
CA THR A 225 -12.49 -18.30 -4.70
C THR A 225 -11.89 -19.30 -3.72
N PHE A 226 -12.69 -19.84 -2.81
CA PHE A 226 -12.36 -20.96 -1.97
C PHE A 226 -12.88 -22.26 -2.60
N VAL A 227 -12.00 -23.25 -2.71
CA VAL A 227 -12.34 -24.60 -3.13
C VAL A 227 -12.27 -25.53 -1.92
N LEU A 228 -13.45 -25.91 -1.43
CA LEU A 228 -13.66 -26.80 -0.30
C LEU A 228 -13.82 -28.24 -0.81
N PHE A 229 -13.17 -29.19 -0.16
CA PHE A 229 -13.20 -30.62 -0.50
C PHE A 229 -14.01 -31.38 0.57
N PRO A 230 -14.34 -32.68 0.36
CA PRO A 230 -15.10 -33.48 1.34
C PRO A 230 -14.53 -33.45 2.78
N ARG A 231 -13.21 -33.33 2.91
CA ARG A 231 -12.53 -33.19 4.20
C ARG A 231 -12.88 -31.89 4.96
N HIS A 232 -13.41 -30.87 4.28
CA HIS A 232 -13.87 -29.60 4.85
C HIS A 232 -15.40 -29.61 5.05
N THR A 233 -16.15 -30.16 4.10
CA THR A 233 -17.63 -30.10 4.03
C THR A 233 -18.36 -31.21 4.80
N ASN A 234 -17.66 -32.27 5.24
CA ASN A 234 -18.26 -33.37 5.98
C ASN A 234 -18.91 -32.92 7.31
N LYS A 235 -19.82 -33.75 7.82
CA LYS A 235 -20.59 -33.48 9.06
C LYS A 235 -19.75 -33.20 10.30
N LYS A 236 -18.51 -33.71 10.39
CA LYS A 236 -17.64 -33.49 11.55
C LYS A 236 -16.96 -32.13 11.53
N THR A 237 -16.68 -31.58 10.35
CA THR A 237 -15.88 -30.35 10.18
C THR A 237 -16.67 -29.18 9.61
N ARG A 238 -17.92 -29.40 9.17
CA ARG A 238 -18.71 -28.37 8.48
C ARG A 238 -18.93 -27.14 9.34
N ASP A 239 -19.19 -27.29 10.63
CA ASP A 239 -19.45 -26.14 11.51
C ASP A 239 -18.25 -25.20 11.59
N ASN A 240 -17.07 -25.74 11.87
CA ASN A 240 -15.84 -24.94 11.88
C ASN A 240 -15.50 -24.34 10.50
N THR A 241 -15.83 -25.06 9.42
CA THR A 241 -15.65 -24.51 8.06
C THR A 241 -16.59 -23.34 7.81
N ILE A 242 -17.85 -23.44 8.22
CA ILE A 242 -18.85 -22.37 8.14
C ILE A 242 -18.40 -21.17 8.97
N ASP A 243 -17.94 -21.40 10.20
CA ASP A 243 -17.43 -20.36 11.10
C ASP A 243 -16.32 -19.54 10.43
N LEU A 244 -15.35 -20.20 9.79
CA LEU A 244 -14.24 -19.50 9.14
C LEU A 244 -14.64 -18.85 7.81
N ILE A 245 -15.44 -19.53 6.99
CA ILE A 245 -15.72 -19.05 5.64
C ILE A 245 -16.68 -17.87 5.64
N HIS A 246 -17.69 -17.85 6.52
CA HIS A 246 -18.68 -16.77 6.53
C HIS A 246 -18.09 -15.44 7.02
N SER A 247 -17.06 -15.47 7.88
CA SER A 247 -16.37 -14.26 8.37
C SER A 247 -15.09 -13.93 7.59
N PHE A 248 -14.76 -14.68 6.52
CA PHE A 248 -13.54 -14.46 5.74
C PHE A 248 -13.42 -13.03 5.20
N ARG A 249 -14.50 -12.47 4.66
CA ARG A 249 -14.49 -11.12 4.10
C ARG A 249 -14.12 -10.08 5.16
N ASP A 250 -14.74 -10.16 6.34
CA ASP A 250 -14.44 -9.24 7.43
C ASP A 250 -13.04 -9.48 7.99
N TYR A 251 -12.59 -10.74 8.05
CA TYR A 251 -11.22 -11.10 8.43
C TYR A 251 -10.20 -10.41 7.51
N LEU A 252 -10.39 -10.49 6.18
CA LEU A 252 -9.50 -9.85 5.22
C LEU A 252 -9.45 -8.33 5.42
N HIS A 253 -10.61 -7.69 5.49
CA HIS A 253 -10.72 -6.24 5.66
C HIS A 253 -10.23 -5.75 7.02
N TYR A 254 -10.35 -6.57 8.07
CA TYR A 254 -9.79 -6.31 9.39
C TYR A 254 -8.27 -6.33 9.35
N HIS A 255 -7.67 -7.37 8.76
CA HIS A 255 -6.20 -7.50 8.70
C HIS A 255 -5.53 -6.48 7.78
N ILE A 256 -6.20 -6.03 6.73
CA ILE A 256 -5.74 -4.87 5.94
C ILE A 256 -5.63 -3.62 6.84
N LYS A 257 -6.66 -3.33 7.64
CA LYS A 257 -6.66 -2.19 8.57
C LYS A 257 -5.61 -2.35 9.67
N CYS A 258 -5.44 -3.54 10.24
CA CYS A 258 -4.39 -3.83 11.22
C CYS A 258 -2.99 -3.66 10.63
N SER A 259 -2.78 -4.08 9.38
CA SER A 259 -1.51 -3.88 8.66
C SER A 259 -1.21 -2.38 8.49
N LYS A 260 -2.20 -1.57 8.08
CA LYS A 260 -2.06 -0.11 8.02
C LYS A 260 -1.69 0.50 9.38
N ALA A 261 -2.36 0.08 10.46
CA ALA A 261 -2.04 0.53 11.81
C ALA A 261 -0.62 0.14 12.25
N TYR A 262 -0.16 -1.06 11.90
CA TYR A 262 1.21 -1.49 12.15
C TYR A 262 2.22 -0.64 11.37
N LEU A 263 1.98 -0.37 10.09
CA LEU A 263 2.80 0.53 9.29
C LEU A 263 2.86 1.94 9.89
N HIS A 264 1.75 2.47 10.39
CA HIS A 264 1.73 3.74 11.13
C HIS A 264 2.64 3.70 12.36
N SER A 265 2.65 2.60 13.13
CA SER A 265 3.55 2.46 14.28
C SER A 265 5.03 2.51 13.87
N ARG A 266 5.39 1.86 12.75
CA ARG A 266 6.75 1.86 12.20
C ARG A 266 7.17 3.24 11.69
N MET A 267 6.26 3.94 11.02
CA MET A 267 6.49 5.31 10.57
C MET A 267 6.72 6.24 11.76
N ARG A 268 5.89 6.16 12.82
CA ARG A 268 6.10 6.98 14.03
C ARG A 268 7.46 6.69 14.67
N ALA A 269 7.82 5.43 14.84
CA ALA A 269 9.13 5.06 15.39
C ALA A 269 10.28 5.64 14.55
N LYS A 270 10.19 5.55 13.22
CA LYS A 270 11.22 6.09 12.34
C LYS A 270 11.28 7.62 12.37
N THR A 271 10.13 8.29 12.42
CA THR A 271 10.03 9.74 12.60
C THR A 271 10.66 10.16 13.93
N THR A 272 10.40 9.45 15.03
CA THR A 272 11.05 9.70 16.32
C THR A 272 12.57 9.59 16.20
N ASP A 273 13.09 8.59 15.48
CA ASP A 273 14.54 8.47 15.26
C ASP A 273 15.10 9.64 14.44
N PHE A 274 14.41 10.07 13.38
CA PHE A 274 14.81 11.25 12.62
C PHE A 274 14.79 12.53 13.45
N LEU A 275 13.78 12.72 14.29
CA LEU A 275 13.72 13.86 15.20
C LEU A 275 14.87 13.83 16.23
N LYS A 276 15.27 12.65 16.73
CA LYS A 276 16.44 12.52 17.60
C LYS A 276 17.74 12.91 16.88
N VAL A 277 17.88 12.57 15.59
CA VAL A 277 19.04 12.98 14.79
C VAL A 277 19.03 14.49 14.55
N LEU A 278 17.87 15.06 14.23
CA LEU A 278 17.72 16.50 14.01
C LEU A 278 17.97 17.30 15.29
N ASN A 279 17.45 16.86 16.43
CA ASN A 279 17.69 17.51 17.72
C ASN A 279 19.16 17.42 18.14
N ARG A 280 19.86 16.31 17.83
CA ARG A 280 21.31 16.18 18.03
C ARG A 280 22.14 17.15 17.16
N ALA A 281 21.60 17.59 16.03
CA ALA A 281 22.25 18.58 15.16
C ALA A 281 22.00 20.03 15.60
N LYS A 282 21.09 20.29 16.56
CA LYS A 282 20.91 21.62 17.12
C LYS A 282 22.10 21.95 18.03
N PRO A 283 22.77 23.12 17.86
CA PRO A 283 23.77 23.57 18.81
C PRO A 283 23.13 23.71 20.20
N GLU A 284 23.74 23.15 21.24
CA GLU A 284 23.33 23.46 22.61
C GLU A 284 23.50 24.97 22.83
N LYS A 285 22.46 25.64 23.36
CA LYS A 285 22.68 26.96 23.94
C LYS A 285 23.62 26.75 25.11
N MET A 286 24.85 27.22 24.98
CA MET A 286 25.76 27.42 26.10
C MET A 286 25.08 28.42 27.04
N LEU A 287 24.24 27.92 27.95
CA LEU A 287 23.88 28.67 29.14
C LEU A 287 25.20 28.86 29.86
N GLY A 288 25.72 30.09 29.76
CA GLY A 288 26.96 30.47 30.38
C GLY A 288 26.88 30.12 31.86
N ASN A 289 27.65 29.10 32.25
CA ASN A 289 28.12 29.00 33.61
C ASN A 289 28.98 30.24 33.83
N ALA A 290 28.34 31.33 34.26
CA ALA A 290 28.98 32.42 34.96
C ALA A 290 29.53 31.84 36.27
N LEU A 291 30.66 31.15 36.13
CA LEU A 291 31.55 30.81 37.22
C LEU A 291 31.86 32.12 37.93
N VAL A 292 31.33 32.22 39.15
CA VAL A 292 31.73 33.16 40.18
C VAL A 292 33.25 33.02 40.33
N LEU A 293 34.00 33.88 39.66
CA LEU A 293 35.41 34.10 39.94
C LEU A 293 35.56 35.48 40.53
N ARG A 294 35.90 35.45 41.82
CA ARG A 294 36.18 36.56 42.71
C ARG A 294 37.07 37.60 42.05
N SER A 295 36.72 38.84 42.32
CA SER A 295 37.54 40.03 42.21
C SER A 295 38.96 39.82 42.75
N VAL A 296 39.98 40.05 41.91
CA VAL A 296 41.26 40.63 42.32
C VAL A 296 41.77 41.53 41.18
N GLN A 297 41.66 42.82 41.44
CA GLN A 297 42.58 43.93 41.15
C GLN A 297 43.30 44.04 39.78
N SER A 298 43.07 45.23 39.20
CA SER A 298 44.07 46.21 38.79
C SER A 298 44.94 45.89 37.57
N SER A 299 44.76 46.63 36.48
CA SER A 299 45.51 47.88 36.24
C SER A 299 45.21 48.44 34.85
N ALA A 300 45.00 49.76 34.81
CA ALA A 300 45.18 50.74 33.74
C ALA A 300 45.33 50.27 32.27
N VAL A 301 44.61 50.93 31.36
CA VAL A 301 45.15 51.99 30.47
C VAL A 301 43.98 52.71 29.77
N ARG A 302 44.19 54.03 29.60
CA ARG A 302 43.32 55.06 29.02
C ARG A 302 42.99 54.87 27.52
N PRO A 303 41.96 55.59 27.02
CA PRO A 303 41.47 55.47 25.66
C PRO A 303 42.21 56.40 24.69
N HIS A 304 42.37 55.99 23.43
CA HIS A 304 42.52 56.93 22.33
C HIS A 304 41.61 56.53 21.17
N LEU A 305 40.77 57.50 20.81
CA LEU A 305 39.98 57.61 19.59
C LEU A 305 40.86 57.41 18.35
N LEU A 306 40.33 56.77 17.31
CA LEU A 306 40.38 57.24 15.91
C LEU A 306 39.38 56.43 15.05
N THR A 307 38.77 57.17 14.13
CA THR A 307 37.64 56.92 13.21
C THR A 307 37.82 55.73 12.25
N PRO A 308 36.73 55.15 11.69
CA PRO A 308 36.81 53.98 10.82
C PRO A 308 36.96 54.39 9.35
N THR A 309 38.00 53.89 8.69
CA THR A 309 38.01 53.78 7.21
C THR A 309 37.93 52.30 6.88
N ARG A 310 36.75 51.81 6.53
CA ARG A 310 36.53 50.41 6.11
C ARG A 310 36.97 50.24 4.65
N LEU A 311 38.22 49.84 4.47
CA LEU A 311 38.64 49.09 3.29
C LEU A 311 38.14 47.65 3.48
N LEU A 312 37.15 47.24 2.66
CA LEU A 312 36.70 45.84 2.57
C LEU A 312 37.71 45.04 1.76
N THR A 313 38.86 44.74 2.36
CA THR A 313 39.67 43.59 1.93
C THR A 313 38.99 42.35 2.48
N SER A 314 38.26 41.62 1.63
CA SER A 314 37.80 40.27 1.95
C SER A 314 39.00 39.32 1.91
N THR A 315 39.81 39.32 2.98
CA THR A 315 40.63 38.16 3.29
C THR A 315 39.67 37.04 3.66
N GLY A 316 39.34 36.19 2.69
CA GLY A 316 38.67 34.92 2.94
C GLY A 316 39.57 34.08 3.82
N ARG A 317 39.48 34.25 5.15
CA ARG A 317 39.94 33.23 6.09
C ARG A 317 39.20 31.96 5.69
N ARG A 318 39.93 30.98 5.15
CA ARG A 318 39.48 29.60 5.09
C ARG A 318 39.20 29.22 6.53
N LEU A 319 37.93 29.34 6.93
CA LEU A 319 37.45 28.68 8.13
C LEU A 319 37.80 27.22 7.90
N GLU A 320 38.74 26.67 8.69
CA GLU A 320 38.85 25.24 8.79
C GLU A 320 37.44 24.75 9.09
N GLU A 321 36.97 23.81 8.27
CA GLU A 321 35.63 23.25 8.39
C GLU A 321 35.64 22.45 9.70
N ILE A 322 35.36 23.12 10.81
CA ILE A 322 35.24 22.51 12.12
C ILE A 322 34.06 21.56 12.01
N LYS A 323 34.38 20.29 11.77
CA LYS A 323 33.40 19.22 11.75
C LYS A 323 32.70 19.27 13.10
N THR A 324 31.38 19.42 13.08
CA THR A 324 30.57 19.23 14.28
C THR A 324 30.90 17.84 14.87
N PRO A 325 30.71 17.62 16.17
CA PRO A 325 31.00 16.32 16.80
C PRO A 325 30.40 15.12 16.05
N ILE A 326 29.21 15.30 15.44
CA ILE A 326 28.55 14.28 14.60
C ILE A 326 29.24 14.07 13.25
N GLN A 327 29.71 15.14 12.61
CA GLN A 327 30.51 15.04 11.39
C GLN A 327 31.87 14.41 11.67
N GLN A 328 32.44 14.63 12.86
CA GLN A 328 33.68 14.00 13.29
C GLN A 328 33.49 12.51 13.53
N ILE A 329 32.45 12.11 14.27
CA ILE A 329 32.09 10.68 14.47
C ILE A 329 31.78 9.99 13.14
N GLY A 330 30.98 10.63 12.27
CA GLY A 330 30.66 10.09 10.95
C GLY A 330 31.91 9.95 10.08
N TRP A 331 32.84 10.90 10.16
CA TRP A 331 34.12 10.85 9.48
C TRP A 331 35.02 9.75 10.02
N GLU A 332 35.12 9.58 11.34
CA GLU A 332 35.89 8.52 11.99
C GLU A 332 35.32 7.13 11.65
N TYR A 333 33.99 6.98 11.68
CA TYR A 333 33.32 5.75 11.24
C TYR A 333 33.64 5.44 9.78
N LEU A 334 33.55 6.43 8.89
CA LEU A 334 33.84 6.29 7.47
C LEU A 334 35.31 5.94 7.23
N MET A 335 36.24 6.59 7.94
CA MET A 335 37.68 6.28 7.86
C MET A 335 38.00 4.89 8.42
N LYS A 336 37.31 4.45 9.47
CA LYS A 336 37.41 3.08 10.01
C LYS A 336 36.87 2.04 9.02
N GLN A 337 35.74 2.27 8.35
CA GLN A 337 35.28 1.34 7.32
C GLN A 337 36.24 1.31 6.12
N LYS A 338 36.82 2.45 5.75
CA LYS A 338 37.82 2.57 4.68
C LYS A 338 39.09 1.79 4.98
N SER A 339 39.64 1.90 6.20
CA SER A 339 40.85 1.16 6.59
C SER A 339 40.63 -0.36 6.65
N LEU A 340 39.39 -0.79 6.90
CA LEU A 340 38.97 -2.19 6.89
C LEU A 340 38.68 -2.74 5.47
N GLY A 341 38.85 -1.95 4.42
CA GLY A 341 38.57 -2.35 3.03
C GLY A 341 37.09 -2.65 2.74
N ARG A 342 36.17 -2.18 3.59
CA ARG A 342 34.74 -2.43 3.43
C ARG A 342 34.13 -1.44 2.45
N PRO A 343 33.18 -1.88 1.60
CA PRO A 343 32.48 -0.98 0.69
C PRO A 343 31.68 0.06 1.47
N ILE A 344 31.92 1.34 1.17
CA ILE A 344 31.29 2.47 1.86
C ILE A 344 30.04 2.89 1.08
N SER A 345 28.92 3.05 1.77
CA SER A 345 27.66 3.51 1.17
C SER A 345 27.78 4.93 0.61
N PRO A 346 27.19 5.22 -0.57
CA PRO A 346 26.42 4.30 -1.41
C PRO A 346 27.34 3.54 -2.37
N HIS A 347 27.47 2.22 -2.18
CA HIS A 347 28.24 1.38 -3.08
C HIS A 347 27.43 1.11 -4.34
N LEU A 348 27.71 1.80 -5.45
CA LEU A 348 26.84 1.75 -6.64
C LEU A 348 26.70 0.35 -7.26
N THR A 349 27.64 -0.57 -7.02
CA THR A 349 27.58 -1.92 -7.63
C THR A 349 26.53 -2.83 -7.01
N ILE A 350 25.97 -2.53 -5.82
CA ILE A 350 24.88 -3.33 -5.25
C ILE A 350 23.52 -3.02 -5.88
N TYR A 351 23.43 -1.93 -6.64
CA TYR A 351 22.20 -1.51 -7.28
C TYR A 351 22.07 -2.13 -8.66
N LYS A 352 20.91 -2.74 -8.92
CA LYS A 352 20.56 -3.17 -10.28
C LYS A 352 20.46 -1.93 -11.19
N PRO A 353 21.16 -1.88 -12.33
CA PRO A 353 21.00 -0.80 -13.29
C PRO A 353 19.56 -0.71 -13.79
N GLN A 354 18.95 0.47 -13.64
CA GLN A 354 17.61 0.77 -14.11
C GLN A 354 17.69 2.00 -15.01
N LEU A 355 16.97 1.96 -16.12
CA LEU A 355 16.98 3.02 -17.13
C LEU A 355 16.64 4.40 -16.53
N THR A 356 15.74 4.41 -15.54
CA THR A 356 15.27 5.62 -14.86
C THR A 356 16.39 6.45 -14.24
N TRP A 357 17.24 5.83 -13.40
CA TRP A 357 18.36 6.53 -12.78
C TRP A 357 19.53 6.71 -13.75
N MET A 358 19.72 5.80 -14.70
CA MET A 358 20.78 5.91 -15.71
C MET A 358 20.59 7.13 -16.62
N VAL A 359 19.39 7.34 -17.16
CA VAL A 359 19.07 8.50 -18.02
C VAL A 359 19.17 9.80 -17.21
N SER A 360 18.73 9.79 -15.95
CA SER A 360 18.87 10.94 -15.04
C SER A 360 20.34 11.26 -14.73
N GLY A 361 21.14 10.25 -14.41
CA GLY A 361 22.57 10.38 -14.16
C GLY A 361 23.31 10.88 -15.40
N PHE A 362 23.00 10.33 -16.57
CA PHE A 362 23.56 10.78 -17.85
C PHE A 362 23.23 12.25 -18.13
N HIS A 363 22.00 12.70 -17.88
CA HIS A 363 21.60 14.10 -18.03
C HIS A 363 22.41 15.04 -17.13
N ARG A 364 22.62 14.68 -15.86
CA ARG A 364 23.44 15.49 -14.93
C ARG A 364 24.90 15.53 -15.35
N ILE A 365 25.51 14.38 -15.61
CA ILE A 365 26.94 14.27 -15.96
C ILE A 365 27.21 15.02 -17.27
N SER A 366 26.42 14.76 -18.32
CA SER A 366 26.57 15.47 -19.59
C SER A 366 26.30 16.97 -19.48
N GLY A 367 25.36 17.39 -18.63
CA GLY A 367 25.10 18.80 -18.34
C GLY A 367 26.29 19.49 -17.66
N CYS A 368 26.91 18.85 -16.66
CA CYS A 368 28.13 19.36 -16.02
C CYS A 368 29.30 19.45 -17.02
N VAL A 369 29.47 18.44 -17.88
CA VAL A 369 30.51 18.45 -18.93
C VAL A 369 30.27 19.59 -19.92
N MET A 370 29.03 19.78 -20.38
CA MET A 370 28.67 20.88 -21.29
C MET A 370 28.91 22.24 -20.64
N ALA A 371 28.43 22.46 -19.41
CA ALA A 371 28.61 23.71 -18.68
C ALA A 371 30.10 24.00 -18.42
N GLY A 372 30.86 23.00 -17.99
CA GLY A 372 32.30 23.12 -17.80
C GLY A 372 33.03 23.44 -19.10
N THR A 373 32.65 22.81 -20.21
CA THR A 373 33.22 23.10 -21.54
C THR A 373 32.93 24.53 -21.98
N LEU A 374 31.70 25.02 -21.78
CA LEU A 374 31.34 26.41 -22.11
C LEU A 374 32.06 27.42 -21.22
N LEU A 375 32.19 27.13 -19.92
CA LEU A 375 32.88 28.01 -18.98
C LEU A 375 34.38 28.08 -19.24
N VAL A 376 35.04 26.93 -19.38
CA VAL A 376 36.48 26.85 -19.66
C VAL A 376 36.79 27.39 -21.04
N GLY A 377 35.99 27.03 -22.06
CA GLY A 377 36.13 27.55 -23.41
C GLY A 377 35.92 29.06 -23.46
N GLY A 378 34.84 29.56 -22.86
CA GLY A 378 34.52 30.99 -22.82
C GLY A 378 35.57 31.83 -22.11
N LEU A 379 36.04 31.40 -20.94
CA LEU A 379 37.16 32.05 -20.24
C LEU A 379 38.46 31.94 -21.03
N GLY A 380 38.73 30.79 -21.64
CA GLY A 380 39.89 30.59 -22.49
C GLY A 380 39.93 31.61 -23.63
N PHE A 381 38.87 31.70 -24.42
CA PHE A 381 38.80 32.67 -25.53
C PHE A 381 38.75 34.13 -25.07
N ALA A 382 38.37 34.41 -23.82
CA ALA A 382 38.42 35.76 -23.26
C ALA A 382 39.83 36.18 -22.78
N VAL A 383 40.67 35.22 -22.38
CA VAL A 383 42.02 35.47 -21.83
C VAL A 383 43.12 35.31 -22.87
N PHE A 384 42.98 34.34 -23.77
CA PHE A 384 43.98 34.07 -24.79
C PHE A 384 43.90 35.07 -25.96
N PRO A 385 45.04 35.36 -26.62
CA PRO A 385 45.10 36.33 -27.72
C PRO A 385 44.57 35.79 -29.06
N PHE A 386 43.93 34.63 -29.08
CA PHE A 386 43.32 34.04 -30.29
C PHE A 386 41.81 33.87 -30.10
N ASP A 387 41.07 34.15 -31.17
CA ASP A 387 39.61 34.04 -31.17
C ASP A 387 39.14 32.63 -31.56
N PHE A 388 37.84 32.39 -31.45
CA PHE A 388 37.23 31.11 -31.82
C PHE A 388 37.48 30.75 -33.29
N THR A 389 37.50 31.74 -34.18
CA THR A 389 37.74 31.57 -35.62
C THR A 389 39.12 30.98 -35.89
N THR A 390 40.16 31.58 -35.30
CA THR A 390 41.55 31.12 -35.40
C THR A 390 41.71 29.70 -34.87
N PHE A 391 41.04 29.37 -33.77
CA PHE A 391 41.04 28.00 -33.22
C PHE A 391 40.40 27.00 -34.19
N ILE A 392 39.26 27.32 -34.81
CA ILE A 392 38.63 26.45 -35.80
C ILE A 392 39.50 26.27 -37.04
N GLU A 393 40.21 27.31 -37.48
CA GLU A 393 41.17 27.21 -38.59
C GLU A 393 42.36 26.33 -38.25
N PHE A 394 42.90 26.44 -37.04
CA PHE A 394 43.92 25.52 -36.54
C PHE A 394 43.42 24.07 -36.52
N VAL A 395 42.20 23.79 -36.03
CA VAL A 395 41.64 22.42 -36.07
C VAL A 395 41.48 21.92 -37.51
N ARG A 396 41.13 22.80 -38.46
CA ARG A 396 41.04 22.45 -39.89
C ARG A 396 42.41 22.15 -40.49
N SER A 397 43.47 22.87 -40.09
CA SER A 397 44.82 22.68 -40.62
C SER A 397 45.45 21.34 -40.20
N LEU A 398 45.00 20.76 -39.08
CA LEU A 398 45.39 19.41 -38.64
C LEU A 398 44.97 18.28 -39.61
N ASN A 399 44.13 18.56 -40.61
CA ASN A 399 43.71 17.62 -41.65
C ASN A 399 43.23 16.25 -41.13
N LEU A 400 42.53 16.25 -39.99
CA LEU A 400 42.08 15.03 -39.34
C LEU A 400 41.12 14.21 -40.24
N PRO A 401 41.23 12.86 -40.22
CA PRO A 401 40.31 11.96 -40.92
C PRO A 401 38.84 12.26 -40.63
N CYS A 402 37.98 11.98 -41.63
CA CYS A 402 36.53 12.21 -41.54
C CYS A 402 35.92 11.56 -40.30
N VAL A 403 36.27 10.30 -40.05
CA VAL A 403 35.78 9.53 -38.89
C VAL A 403 36.09 10.26 -37.58
N ILE A 404 37.31 10.75 -37.39
CA ILE A 404 37.71 11.45 -36.17
C ILE A 404 36.90 12.75 -36.01
N THR A 405 36.81 13.56 -37.07
CA THR A 405 36.01 14.80 -37.03
C THR A 405 34.52 14.56 -36.83
N ALA A 406 33.99 13.44 -37.35
CA ALA A 406 32.60 13.05 -37.18
C ALA A 406 32.33 12.60 -35.73
N THR A 407 33.22 11.83 -35.13
CA THR A 407 33.13 11.42 -33.73
C THR A 407 33.12 12.62 -32.79
N PHE A 408 34.02 13.59 -32.98
CA PHE A 408 34.01 14.82 -32.17
C PHE A 408 32.71 15.61 -32.31
N LYS A 409 32.21 15.77 -33.54
CA LYS A 409 30.93 16.44 -33.79
C LYS A 409 29.76 15.69 -33.13
N PHE A 410 29.77 14.35 -33.14
CA PHE A 410 28.76 13.55 -32.47
C PHE A 410 28.80 13.71 -30.95
N ILE A 411 30.00 13.68 -30.35
CA ILE A 411 30.21 13.90 -28.91
C ILE A 411 29.65 15.26 -28.46
N ILE A 412 29.70 16.27 -29.32
CA ILE A 412 29.13 17.60 -29.05
C ILE A 412 27.62 17.62 -29.32
N ALA A 413 27.17 17.11 -30.47
CA ALA A 413 25.78 17.21 -30.91
C ALA A 413 24.84 16.34 -30.07
N PHE A 414 25.24 15.12 -29.72
CA PHE A 414 24.38 14.18 -29.01
C PHE A 414 23.90 14.70 -27.64
N PRO A 415 24.77 15.19 -26.74
CA PRO A 415 24.34 15.78 -25.47
C PRO A 415 23.37 16.94 -25.67
N ILE A 416 23.60 17.84 -26.63
CA ILE A 416 22.72 18.99 -26.88
C ILE A 416 21.31 18.51 -27.23
N VAL A 417 21.20 17.63 -28.23
CA VAL A 417 19.90 17.08 -28.66
C VAL A 417 19.24 16.28 -27.53
N PHE A 418 20.02 15.47 -26.82
CA PHE A 418 19.55 14.70 -25.68
C PHE A 418 18.98 15.59 -24.58
N HIS A 419 19.66 16.68 -24.23
CA HIS A 419 19.17 17.62 -23.22
C HIS A 419 17.87 18.30 -23.64
N THR A 420 17.74 18.68 -24.92
CA THR A 420 16.49 19.24 -25.45
C THR A 420 15.33 18.25 -25.35
N LEU A 421 15.51 17.03 -25.87
CA LEU A 421 14.44 16.01 -25.89
C LEU A 421 14.12 15.47 -24.49
N ASN A 422 15.13 15.25 -23.67
CA ASN A 422 14.95 14.81 -22.29
C ASN A 422 14.32 15.92 -21.43
N GLY A 423 14.61 17.19 -21.72
CA GLY A 423 13.94 18.34 -21.11
C GLY A 423 12.44 18.37 -21.41
N ILE A 424 12.04 18.15 -22.67
CA ILE A 424 10.63 18.02 -23.06
C ILE A 424 9.96 16.86 -22.31
N ARG A 425 10.64 15.72 -22.18
CA ARG A 425 10.15 14.58 -21.40
C ARG A 425 9.94 14.94 -19.92
N PHE A 426 10.88 15.68 -19.31
CA PHE A 426 10.75 16.13 -17.93
C PHE A 426 9.62 17.14 -17.73
N ILE A 427 9.42 18.08 -18.67
CA ILE A 427 8.24 18.95 -18.66
C ILE A 427 6.96 18.10 -18.69
N GLY A 428 6.92 17.04 -19.50
CA GLY A 428 5.83 16.07 -19.48
C GLY A 428 5.61 15.44 -18.10
N PHE A 429 6.68 15.08 -17.39
CA PHE A 429 6.61 14.55 -16.03
C PHE A 429 6.11 15.58 -15.02
N ASP A 430 6.47 16.86 -15.16
CA ASP A 430 5.96 17.95 -14.31
C ASP A 430 4.43 18.13 -14.47
N TYR A 431 3.90 17.82 -15.66
CA TYR A 431 2.46 17.75 -15.92
C TYR A 431 1.81 16.38 -15.63
N ALA A 432 2.53 15.49 -14.95
CA ALA A 432 2.10 14.11 -14.67
C ALA A 432 1.74 13.29 -15.92
N LYS A 433 2.30 13.63 -17.10
CA LYS A 433 2.11 12.85 -18.34
C LYS A 433 3.22 11.81 -18.51
N GLY A 434 2.84 10.56 -18.75
CA GLY A 434 3.79 9.48 -19.02
C GLY A 434 4.45 8.87 -17.78
N VAL A 435 3.88 9.11 -16.59
CA VAL A 435 4.35 8.59 -15.29
C VAL A 435 3.41 7.56 -14.65
N ASP A 436 2.25 7.29 -15.27
CA ASP A 436 1.19 6.42 -14.70
C ASP A 436 1.61 4.96 -14.53
N ASN A 437 2.55 4.49 -15.36
CA ASN A 437 3.12 3.17 -15.22
C ASN A 437 4.60 3.13 -15.61
N ILE A 438 5.32 2.16 -15.05
CA ILE A 438 6.76 1.98 -15.28
C ILE A 438 7.07 1.70 -16.76
N GLY A 439 6.15 1.06 -17.48
CA GLY A 439 6.30 0.77 -18.91
C GLY A 439 6.39 2.03 -19.77
N GLN A 440 5.56 3.03 -19.51
CA GLN A 440 5.58 4.33 -20.20
C GLN A 440 6.85 5.14 -19.88
N ILE A 441 7.32 5.07 -18.63
CA ILE A 441 8.58 5.70 -18.22
C ILE A 441 9.78 5.09 -18.99
N TYR A 442 9.77 3.77 -19.19
CA TYR A 442 10.80 3.07 -19.97
C TYR A 442 10.69 3.37 -21.46
N LYS A 443 9.48 3.32 -22.03
CA LYS A 443 9.24 3.67 -23.44
C LYS A 443 9.70 5.08 -23.77
N SER A 444 9.33 6.07 -22.94
CA SER A 444 9.75 7.46 -23.11
C SER A 444 11.26 7.64 -22.94
N GLY A 445 11.90 6.91 -22.03
CA GLY A 445 13.36 6.93 -21.87
C GLY A 445 14.11 6.42 -23.10
N TRP A 446 13.69 5.27 -23.64
CA TRP A 446 14.27 4.72 -24.87
C TRP A 446 13.97 5.57 -26.10
N LEU A 447 12.77 6.14 -26.19
CA LEU A 447 12.40 7.07 -27.26
C LEU A 447 13.34 8.27 -27.29
N VAL A 448 13.57 8.91 -26.15
CA VAL A 448 14.49 10.06 -26.04
C VAL A 448 15.91 9.67 -26.46
N LEU A 449 16.43 8.55 -25.96
CA LEU A 449 17.78 8.09 -26.33
C LEU A 449 17.89 7.82 -27.84
N GLY A 450 16.97 7.04 -28.41
CA GLY A 450 16.97 6.68 -29.82
C GLY A 450 16.84 7.90 -30.74
N LEU A 451 15.90 8.80 -30.44
CA LEU A 451 15.69 10.01 -31.23
C LEU A 451 16.89 10.97 -31.15
N SER A 452 17.50 11.08 -29.97
CA SER A 452 18.71 11.91 -29.78
C SER A 452 19.88 11.38 -30.60
N THR A 453 20.10 10.06 -30.59
CA THR A 453 21.14 9.42 -31.39
C THR A 453 20.90 9.64 -32.88
N LEU A 454 19.66 9.42 -33.35
CA LEU A 454 19.31 9.58 -34.76
C LEU A 454 19.55 11.01 -35.25
N ILE A 455 19.02 12.00 -34.54
CA ILE A 455 19.16 13.42 -34.91
C ILE A 455 20.63 13.83 -34.90
N ALA A 456 21.40 13.43 -33.87
CA ALA A 456 22.82 13.74 -33.80
C ALA A 456 23.62 13.12 -34.97
N LEU A 457 23.31 11.88 -35.36
CA LEU A 457 23.94 11.24 -36.52
C LEU A 457 23.61 11.98 -37.83
N ILE A 458 22.37 12.41 -38.02
CA ILE A 458 21.94 13.18 -39.21
C ILE A 458 22.73 14.49 -39.30
N VAL A 459 22.85 15.23 -38.19
CA VAL A 459 23.62 16.49 -38.12
C VAL A 459 25.08 16.27 -38.52
N VAL A 460 25.69 15.20 -38.02
CA VAL A 460 27.09 14.86 -38.31
C VAL A 460 27.27 14.42 -39.77
N ALA A 461 26.40 13.57 -40.29
CA ALA A 461 26.46 13.05 -41.65
C ALA A 461 26.36 14.19 -42.68
N ASN A 462 25.38 15.09 -42.51
CA ASN A 462 25.22 16.27 -43.36
C ASN A 462 26.47 17.16 -43.35
N SER A 463 27.13 17.29 -42.20
CA SER A 463 28.36 18.07 -42.06
C SER A 463 29.55 17.45 -42.79
N CYS A 464 29.63 16.11 -42.86
CA CYS A 464 30.70 15.41 -43.58
C CYS A 464 30.47 15.41 -45.10
N MET A 465 29.24 15.13 -45.54
CA MET A 465 28.88 15.15 -46.97
C MET A 465 29.14 16.52 -47.62
N ASN A 466 28.75 17.60 -46.93
CA ASN A 466 29.01 18.96 -47.40
C ASN A 466 30.50 19.31 -47.45
N ARG A 467 31.34 18.69 -46.62
CA ARG A 467 32.80 18.89 -46.66
C ARG A 467 33.42 18.18 -47.86
N ASP A 468 33.00 16.97 -48.15
CA ASP A 468 33.51 16.18 -49.27
C ASP A 468 33.05 16.78 -50.61
N ALA A 469 31.81 17.28 -50.69
CA ALA A 469 31.32 18.05 -51.84
C ALA A 469 32.13 19.34 -52.08
N LYS A 470 32.47 20.11 -51.01
CA LYS A 470 33.32 21.31 -51.14
C LYS A 470 34.77 20.98 -51.51
N LYS A 471 35.33 19.86 -51.03
CA LYS A 471 36.67 19.39 -51.45
C LYS A 471 36.69 18.92 -52.91
N ALA A 472 35.60 18.32 -53.40
CA ALA A 472 35.47 17.93 -54.80
C ALA A 472 35.34 19.16 -55.71
N ALA A 473 34.54 20.16 -55.31
CA ALA A 473 34.37 21.40 -56.06
C ALA A 473 35.62 22.30 -56.12
N ALA A 474 36.51 22.23 -55.12
CA ALA A 474 37.78 22.98 -55.09
C ALA A 474 38.94 22.30 -55.83
N ARG A 475 38.72 21.08 -56.36
CA ARG A 475 39.69 20.34 -57.20
C ARG A 475 39.40 20.48 -58.71
N HIS A 476 38.27 21.10 -59.06
CA HIS A 476 37.94 21.61 -60.38
C HIS A 476 38.18 23.11 -60.40
#